data_AF-A0A453KFX5-F1
#
_entry.id   AF-A0A453KFX5-F1
#
_cell.length_a   1.000
_cell.length_b   1.000
_cell.length_c   1.000
_cell.angle_alpha   90.00
_cell.angle_beta   90.00
_cell.angle_gamma   90.00
#
_symmetry.space_group_name_H-M   'P 1'
#
loop_
_entity.id
_entity.type
_entity.pdbx_description
1 polymer ?
#
loop_
_entity_poly.entity_id
_entity_poly.type
_entity_poly.pdbx_seq_one_letter_code
_entity_poly.pdbx_strand_id
1 'polypeptide(L)'
;MAVPGGGAAAALALTLLLLLRSCVSGATHASSALRHAVPRGDAGGGLCGQLLLPLGYPCTEHTVETDDGFLLSLQHIPHGKNGVADNTGPPVFLQHGLFQGGDTWFINSAEQSLGYILADNGFDVWIGNVRGTRWSKGHSTFTVHDKLFWDWSWQELAEYDLLAMLSYVYTVRQSKILYVGHSQGTIMGLAAFTLPEITKMISAAALLCPISYLDHVSASFVLRAVGMHLDQMLLTMGFHQLNFRSDMGVQIVDSICDDGHVDCNDLLSSITGGKLLLQWITD
;
A
#
# COMPACT_ATOMS: atom_id res chain seq x y z
N MET A 1 -13.53 -23.02 59.58
CA MET A 1 -13.46 -23.69 58.27
C MET A 1 -14.07 -22.74 57.24
N ALA A 2 -13.23 -22.14 56.39
CA ALA A 2 -13.68 -21.26 55.31
C ALA A 2 -13.95 -22.08 54.06
N VAL A 3 -15.09 -21.84 53.40
CA VAL A 3 -15.39 -22.34 52.06
C VAL A 3 -15.19 -21.18 51.08
N PRO A 4 -14.34 -21.30 50.05
CA PRO A 4 -14.22 -20.31 48.98
C PRO A 4 -15.10 -20.72 47.79
N GLY A 5 -15.79 -19.78 47.15
CA GLY A 5 -16.55 -20.10 45.93
C GLY A 5 -17.44 -18.97 45.45
N GLY A 6 -16.84 -18.00 44.74
CA GLY A 6 -17.61 -16.92 44.10
C GLY A 6 -16.87 -16.20 42.97
N GLY A 7 -15.53 -16.19 42.99
CA GLY A 7 -14.74 -15.43 41.99
C GLY A 7 -14.60 -16.08 40.61
N ALA A 8 -14.64 -17.41 40.51
CA ALA A 8 -14.32 -18.11 39.26
C ALA A 8 -15.42 -18.00 38.19
N ALA A 9 -16.69 -17.99 38.58
CA ALA A 9 -17.81 -17.92 37.63
C ALA A 9 -17.93 -16.55 36.96
N ALA A 10 -17.63 -15.47 37.69
CA ALA A 10 -17.64 -14.11 37.14
C ALA A 10 -16.49 -13.87 36.15
N ALA A 11 -15.31 -14.44 36.42
CA ALA A 11 -14.14 -14.33 35.53
C ALA A 11 -14.35 -15.07 34.21
N LEU A 12 -14.99 -16.25 34.23
CA LEU A 12 -15.34 -17.05 33.04
C LEU A 12 -16.43 -16.38 32.17
N ALA A 13 -17.42 -15.74 32.79
CA ALA A 13 -18.46 -15.00 32.06
C ALA A 13 -17.88 -13.76 31.35
N LEU A 14 -16.94 -13.05 32.00
CA LEU A 14 -16.29 -11.86 31.43
C LEU A 14 -15.35 -12.22 30.27
N THR A 15 -14.63 -13.35 30.37
CA THR A 15 -13.79 -13.85 29.26
C THR A 15 -14.63 -14.33 28.09
N LEU A 16 -15.77 -14.98 28.32
CA LEU A 16 -16.67 -15.41 27.24
C LEU A 16 -17.32 -14.20 26.52
N LEU A 17 -17.70 -13.16 27.26
CA LEU A 17 -18.21 -11.90 26.69
C LEU A 17 -17.14 -11.13 25.89
N LEU A 18 -15.89 -11.14 26.34
CA LEU A 18 -14.77 -10.55 25.61
C LEU A 18 -14.45 -11.33 24.33
N LEU A 19 -14.45 -12.67 24.38
CA LEU A 19 -14.26 -13.53 23.20
C LEU A 19 -15.39 -13.37 22.18
N LEU A 20 -16.64 -13.22 22.64
CA LEU A 20 -17.78 -12.94 21.77
C LEU A 20 -17.69 -11.56 21.11
N ARG A 21 -17.14 -10.54 21.78
CA ARG A 21 -16.85 -9.23 21.15
C ARG A 21 -15.77 -9.33 20.08
N SER A 22 -14.69 -10.09 20.32
CA SER A 22 -13.61 -10.29 19.35
C SER A 22 -14.06 -11.01 18.07
N CYS A 23 -15.02 -11.94 18.18
CA CYS A 23 -15.59 -12.62 17.01
C CYS A 23 -16.51 -11.72 16.17
N VAL A 24 -17.16 -10.71 16.77
CA VAL A 24 -18.05 -9.80 16.06
C VAL A 24 -17.25 -8.73 15.29
N SER A 25 -16.15 -8.22 15.86
CA SER A 25 -15.30 -7.21 15.19
C SER A 25 -14.70 -7.71 13.88
N GLY A 26 -14.29 -8.99 13.81
CA GLY A 26 -13.72 -9.55 12.58
C GLY A 26 -14.71 -9.69 11.41
N ALA A 27 -16.01 -9.84 11.71
CA ALA A 27 -17.05 -9.93 10.68
C ALA A 27 -17.58 -8.54 10.24
N THR A 28 -17.45 -7.52 11.09
CA THR A 28 -17.90 -6.16 10.79
C THR A 28 -16.98 -5.42 9.82
N HIS A 29 -15.66 -5.62 9.88
CA HIS A 29 -14.71 -4.94 8.98
C HIS A 29 -14.84 -5.42 7.53
N ALA A 30 -14.93 -6.73 7.28
CA ALA A 30 -15.14 -7.26 5.93
C ALA A 30 -16.50 -6.82 5.33
N SER A 31 -17.53 -6.69 6.18
CA SER A 31 -18.86 -6.21 5.77
C SER A 31 -18.93 -4.68 5.58
N SER A 32 -17.96 -3.92 6.08
CA SER A 32 -17.81 -2.47 5.92
C SER A 32 -17.18 -2.13 4.56
N ALA A 33 -16.06 -2.80 4.23
CA ALA A 33 -15.32 -2.61 2.99
C ALA A 33 -16.16 -2.88 1.73
N LEU A 34 -17.08 -3.85 1.79
CA LEU A 34 -18.02 -4.16 0.70
C LEU A 34 -19.11 -3.10 0.48
N ARG A 35 -19.54 -2.37 1.51
CA ARG A 35 -20.66 -1.40 1.38
C ARG A 35 -20.28 -0.15 0.61
N HIS A 36 -18.98 0.11 0.46
CA HIS A 36 -18.45 1.35 -0.11
C HIS A 36 -17.63 1.13 -1.38
N ALA A 37 -17.56 -0.12 -1.88
CA ALA A 37 -16.83 -0.41 -3.10
C ALA A 37 -17.67 -0.12 -4.35
N VAL A 38 -17.29 0.92 -5.10
CA VAL A 38 -17.98 1.33 -6.33
C VAL A 38 -17.03 1.12 -7.53
N PRO A 39 -17.40 0.30 -8.52
CA PRO A 39 -16.68 0.22 -9.79
C PRO A 39 -16.71 1.59 -10.48
N ARG A 40 -15.54 2.13 -10.84
CA ARG A 40 -15.49 3.36 -11.65
C ARG A 40 -15.71 2.99 -13.12
N GLY A 41 -16.71 3.63 -13.73
CA GLY A 41 -16.98 3.52 -15.17
C GLY A 41 -15.83 4.11 -15.99
N ASP A 42 -15.49 3.40 -17.06
CA ASP A 42 -14.43 3.65 -18.04
C ASP A 42 -14.56 5.01 -18.73
N ALA A 43 -14.04 6.06 -18.08
CA ALA A 43 -13.90 7.38 -18.67
C ALA A 43 -12.40 7.74 -18.79
N GLY A 44 -11.61 6.92 -19.48
CA GLY A 44 -10.34 7.27 -20.14
C GLY A 44 -9.20 7.92 -19.32
N GLY A 45 -9.37 8.19 -18.02
CA GLY A 45 -8.44 8.94 -17.17
C GLY A 45 -7.83 8.14 -16.04
N GLY A 46 -8.22 6.88 -15.84
CA GLY A 46 -7.68 5.98 -14.82
C GLY A 46 -6.36 5.32 -15.24
N LEU A 47 -5.75 4.57 -14.33
CA LEU A 47 -4.53 3.80 -14.59
C LEU A 47 -4.79 2.76 -15.68
N CYS A 48 -5.93 2.07 -15.61
CA CYS A 48 -6.33 1.07 -16.61
C CYS A 48 -6.38 1.67 -18.02
N GLY A 49 -7.06 2.80 -18.18
CA GLY A 49 -7.20 3.48 -19.47
C GLY A 49 -5.90 4.07 -20.01
N GLN A 50 -5.01 4.52 -19.13
CA GLN A 50 -3.73 5.11 -19.53
C GLN A 50 -2.67 4.08 -19.92
N LEU A 51 -2.61 2.93 -19.23
CA LEU A 51 -1.49 1.99 -19.36
C LEU A 51 -1.89 0.62 -19.93
N LEU A 52 -3.04 0.06 -19.52
CA LEU A 52 -3.35 -1.36 -19.77
C LEU A 52 -4.27 -1.58 -20.97
N LEU A 53 -5.39 -0.84 -21.03
CA LEU A 53 -6.38 -0.98 -22.10
C LEU A 53 -5.77 -0.69 -23.49
N PRO A 54 -4.91 0.32 -23.69
CA PRO A 54 -4.26 0.57 -24.99
C PRO A 54 -3.33 -0.56 -25.46
N LEU A 55 -2.82 -1.38 -24.53
CA LEU A 55 -1.95 -2.52 -24.81
C LEU A 55 -2.72 -3.85 -24.90
N GLY A 56 -4.05 -3.81 -24.80
CA GLY A 56 -4.93 -4.98 -24.93
C GLY A 56 -5.04 -5.83 -23.67
N TYR A 57 -4.61 -5.33 -22.50
CA TYR A 57 -4.84 -6.03 -21.23
C TYR A 57 -6.21 -5.63 -20.66
N PRO A 58 -7.08 -6.60 -20.30
CA PRO A 58 -8.32 -6.30 -19.61
C PRO A 58 -8.01 -5.69 -18.24
N CYS A 59 -8.66 -4.58 -17.90
CA CYS A 59 -8.40 -3.91 -16.64
C CYS A 59 -9.69 -3.23 -16.15
N THR A 60 -10.01 -3.42 -14.87
CA THR A 60 -11.12 -2.73 -14.20
C THR A 60 -10.63 -1.97 -12.98
N GLU A 61 -11.28 -0.85 -12.67
CA GLU A 61 -10.95 0.00 -11.52
C GLU A 61 -12.01 -0.10 -10.43
N HIS A 62 -11.55 -0.34 -9.21
CA HIS A 62 -12.37 -0.46 -8.02
C HIS A 62 -11.97 0.64 -7.05
N THR A 63 -12.95 1.18 -6.32
CA THR A 63 -12.68 2.05 -5.17
C THR A 63 -12.97 1.27 -3.90
N VAL A 64 -12.14 1.41 -2.86
CA VAL A 64 -12.39 0.83 -1.54
C VAL A 64 -12.27 1.95 -0.51
N GLU A 65 -13.20 2.02 0.44
CA GLU A 65 -13.13 2.96 1.56
C GLU A 65 -12.47 2.30 2.78
N THR A 66 -11.51 2.97 3.40
CA THR A 66 -10.90 2.56 4.66
C THR A 66 -11.78 2.96 5.85
N ASP A 67 -11.55 2.36 7.01
CA ASP A 67 -12.35 2.67 8.21
C ASP A 67 -12.19 4.12 8.69
N ASP A 68 -11.06 4.76 8.37
CA ASP A 68 -10.82 6.18 8.62
C ASP A 68 -11.23 7.10 7.45
N GLY A 69 -11.88 6.55 6.42
CA GLY A 69 -12.62 7.31 5.41
C GLY A 69 -11.85 7.65 4.13
N PHE A 70 -10.65 7.12 3.92
CA PHE A 70 -9.90 7.29 2.66
C PHE A 70 -10.48 6.42 1.55
N LEU A 71 -10.56 6.97 0.34
CA LEU A 71 -11.02 6.28 -0.86
C LEU A 71 -9.82 5.86 -1.71
N LEU A 72 -9.55 4.56 -1.71
CA LEU A 72 -8.40 3.93 -2.36
C LEU A 72 -8.76 3.33 -3.70
N SER A 73 -7.93 3.58 -4.72
CA SER A 73 -8.09 2.98 -6.04
C SER A 73 -7.35 1.64 -6.11
N LEU A 74 -8.04 0.60 -6.58
CA LEU A 74 -7.47 -0.70 -6.92
C LEU A 74 -7.66 -0.98 -8.40
N GLN A 75 -6.65 -1.53 -9.06
CA GLN A 75 -6.78 -2.04 -10.43
C GLN A 75 -6.79 -3.56 -10.42
N HIS A 76 -7.66 -4.13 -11.25
CA HIS A 76 -7.85 -5.56 -11.39
C HIS A 76 -7.64 -6.00 -12.84
N ILE A 77 -6.66 -6.86 -13.05
CA ILE A 77 -6.25 -7.43 -14.34
C ILE A 77 -6.50 -8.94 -14.26
N PRO A 78 -7.67 -9.43 -14.72
CA PRO A 78 -8.06 -10.82 -14.50
C PRO A 78 -7.22 -11.83 -15.28
N HIS A 79 -6.64 -11.42 -16.42
CA HIS A 79 -5.79 -12.26 -17.26
C HIS A 79 -4.94 -11.41 -18.21
N GLY A 80 -3.93 -12.03 -18.82
CA GLY A 80 -3.10 -11.42 -19.86
C GLY A 80 -3.87 -11.15 -21.16
N LYS A 81 -3.24 -10.42 -22.09
CA LYS A 81 -3.85 -9.95 -23.35
C LYS A 81 -4.42 -11.07 -24.24
N ASN A 82 -3.82 -12.26 -24.19
CA ASN A 82 -4.24 -13.44 -24.95
C ASN A 82 -4.97 -14.47 -24.06
N GLY A 83 -5.26 -14.14 -22.81
CA GLY A 83 -5.93 -15.02 -21.85
C GLY A 83 -7.44 -15.09 -22.08
N VAL A 84 -8.07 -16.11 -21.48
CA VAL A 84 -9.52 -16.31 -21.49
C VAL A 84 -10.09 -15.91 -20.13
N ALA A 85 -11.17 -15.12 -20.12
CA ALA A 85 -11.80 -14.57 -18.92
C ALA A 85 -12.19 -15.62 -17.86
N ASP A 86 -12.53 -16.84 -18.28
CA ASP A 86 -12.96 -17.92 -17.39
C ASP A 86 -11.81 -18.65 -16.67
N ASN A 87 -10.55 -18.29 -16.92
CA ASN A 87 -9.37 -18.95 -16.36
C ASN A 87 -8.50 -17.99 -15.53
N THR A 88 -9.10 -17.32 -14.56
CA THR A 88 -8.38 -16.49 -13.59
C THR A 88 -7.62 -17.38 -12.60
N GLY A 89 -6.29 -17.39 -12.64
CA GLY A 89 -5.46 -18.12 -11.68
C GLY A 89 -5.48 -17.52 -10.27
N PRO A 90 -4.51 -17.88 -9.41
CA PRO A 90 -4.50 -17.40 -8.03
C PRO A 90 -4.32 -15.87 -7.96
N PRO A 91 -4.98 -15.18 -7.01
CA PRO A 91 -4.88 -13.74 -6.88
C PRO A 91 -3.51 -13.32 -6.37
N VAL A 92 -2.89 -12.36 -7.06
CA VAL A 92 -1.63 -11.72 -6.66
C VAL A 92 -1.89 -10.25 -6.40
N PHE A 93 -1.50 -9.76 -5.24
CA PHE A 93 -1.62 -8.36 -4.86
C PHE A 93 -0.26 -7.67 -4.89
N LEU A 94 -0.10 -6.64 -5.74
CA LEU A 94 1.13 -5.88 -5.89
C LEU A 94 1.05 -4.53 -5.16
N GLN A 95 1.90 -4.32 -4.17
CA GLN A 95 1.98 -3.09 -3.37
C GLN A 95 3.28 -2.33 -3.66
N HIS A 96 3.13 -1.09 -4.14
CA HIS A 96 4.25 -0.20 -4.49
C HIS A 96 5.01 0.34 -3.25
N GLY A 97 6.16 0.97 -3.49
CA GLY A 97 6.99 1.61 -2.47
C GLY A 97 6.71 3.10 -2.25
N LEU A 98 7.59 3.75 -1.49
CA LEU A 98 7.50 5.17 -1.15
C LEU A 98 7.61 6.04 -2.42
N PHE A 99 6.80 7.10 -2.51
CA PHE A 99 6.71 8.01 -3.67
C PHE A 99 6.31 7.37 -5.01
N GLN A 100 5.82 6.13 -4.97
CA GLN A 100 5.32 5.42 -6.15
C GLN A 100 3.78 5.35 -6.14
N GLY A 101 3.21 4.93 -7.26
CA GLY A 101 1.84 4.43 -7.36
C GLY A 101 1.83 3.06 -8.02
N GLY A 102 0.64 2.47 -8.17
CA GLY A 102 0.45 1.17 -8.82
C GLY A 102 0.94 1.10 -10.27
N ASP A 103 1.07 2.25 -10.92
CA ASP A 103 1.63 2.40 -12.26
C ASP A 103 3.07 1.91 -12.35
N THR A 104 3.81 1.88 -11.24
CA THR A 104 5.19 1.38 -11.19
C THR A 104 5.35 -0.06 -11.69
N TRP A 105 4.29 -0.87 -11.63
CA TRP A 105 4.30 -2.26 -12.07
C TRP A 105 4.14 -2.42 -13.58
N PHE A 106 4.05 -1.32 -14.34
CA PHE A 106 3.71 -1.27 -15.76
C PHE A 106 4.52 -0.24 -16.56
N ILE A 107 5.57 0.37 -15.99
CA ILE A 107 6.31 1.48 -16.63
C ILE A 107 7.19 1.01 -17.80
N ASN A 108 7.66 -0.24 -17.78
CA ASN A 108 8.50 -0.80 -18.85
C ASN A 108 7.64 -1.53 -19.91
N SER A 109 8.27 -2.29 -20.81
CA SER A 109 7.52 -3.14 -21.75
C SER A 109 6.75 -4.26 -21.04
N ALA A 110 5.84 -4.91 -21.77
CA ALA A 110 5.07 -6.06 -21.28
C ALA A 110 5.97 -7.21 -20.78
N GLU A 111 7.11 -7.40 -21.43
CA GLU A 111 8.08 -8.46 -21.15
C GLU A 111 8.99 -8.13 -19.96
N GLN A 112 8.98 -6.89 -19.47
CA GLN A 112 9.88 -6.39 -18.42
C GLN A 112 9.14 -5.93 -17.16
N SER A 113 7.82 -5.76 -17.23
CA SER A 113 7.04 -5.27 -16.09
C SER A 113 6.31 -6.41 -15.41
N LEU A 114 6.52 -6.56 -14.10
CA LEU A 114 5.99 -7.68 -13.32
C LEU A 114 4.46 -7.81 -13.43
N GLY A 115 3.73 -6.70 -13.49
CA GLY A 115 2.27 -6.73 -13.62
C GLY A 115 1.80 -7.41 -14.91
N TYR A 116 2.44 -7.09 -16.04
CA TYR A 116 2.15 -7.72 -17.34
C TYR A 116 2.57 -9.19 -17.36
N ILE A 117 3.79 -9.48 -16.88
CA ILE A 117 4.34 -10.84 -16.85
C ILE A 117 3.43 -11.76 -16.04
N LEU A 118 2.96 -11.34 -14.87
CA LEU A 118 2.05 -12.15 -14.04
C LEU A 118 0.72 -12.41 -14.75
N ALA A 119 0.11 -11.38 -15.34
CA ALA A 119 -1.14 -11.52 -16.07
C ALA A 119 -1.00 -12.50 -17.26
N ASP A 120 0.06 -12.36 -18.05
CA ASP A 120 0.34 -13.26 -19.19
C ASP A 120 0.66 -14.70 -18.77
N ASN A 121 1.12 -14.91 -17.53
CA ASN A 121 1.34 -16.22 -16.94
C ASN A 121 0.12 -16.75 -16.16
N GLY A 122 -1.05 -16.14 -16.34
CA GLY A 122 -2.33 -16.65 -15.84
C GLY A 122 -2.65 -16.31 -14.39
N PHE A 123 -1.91 -15.40 -13.77
CA PHE A 123 -2.28 -14.88 -12.45
C PHE A 123 -3.41 -13.85 -12.55
N ASP A 124 -4.22 -13.81 -11.49
CA ASP A 124 -5.26 -12.80 -11.30
C ASP A 124 -4.65 -11.60 -10.56
N VAL A 125 -4.28 -10.54 -11.28
CA VAL A 125 -3.43 -9.47 -10.75
C VAL A 125 -4.26 -8.32 -10.19
N TRP A 126 -3.95 -7.94 -8.94
CA TRP A 126 -4.54 -6.81 -8.22
C TRP A 126 -3.46 -5.82 -7.84
N ILE A 127 -3.73 -4.53 -8.05
CA ILE A 127 -2.78 -3.44 -7.81
C ILE A 127 -3.33 -2.53 -6.74
N GLY A 128 -2.59 -2.37 -5.64
CA GLY A 128 -2.96 -1.48 -4.54
C GLY A 128 -2.40 -0.07 -4.74
N ASN A 129 -3.21 0.95 -4.44
CA ASN A 129 -2.75 2.33 -4.34
C ASN A 129 -3.14 2.92 -2.98
N VAL A 130 -2.14 3.22 -2.17
CA VAL A 130 -2.34 3.82 -0.85
C VAL A 130 -2.82 5.27 -0.95
N ARG A 131 -3.42 5.77 0.14
CA ARG A 131 -3.85 7.16 0.29
C ARG A 131 -2.75 8.16 -0.10
N GLY A 132 -3.15 9.29 -0.68
CA GLY A 132 -2.26 10.37 -1.09
C GLY A 132 -1.56 10.18 -2.44
N THR A 133 -1.54 8.95 -2.99
CA THR A 133 -1.04 8.68 -4.35
C THR A 133 -1.89 9.38 -5.41
N ARG A 134 -1.39 9.46 -6.66
CA ARG A 134 -2.16 10.03 -7.80
C ARG A 134 -3.55 9.40 -7.95
N TRP A 135 -3.68 8.12 -7.61
CA TRP A 135 -4.89 7.33 -7.84
C TRP A 135 -5.84 7.31 -6.63
N SER A 136 -5.36 7.64 -5.43
CA SER A 136 -6.11 7.55 -4.16
C SER A 136 -6.08 8.87 -3.38
N LYS A 137 -6.68 9.93 -3.93
CA LYS A 137 -6.80 11.26 -3.29
C LYS A 137 -8.21 11.58 -2.76
N GLY A 138 -9.08 10.59 -2.67
CA GLY A 138 -10.42 10.77 -2.14
C GLY A 138 -10.47 10.51 -0.65
N HIS A 139 -11.38 11.20 0.05
CA HIS A 139 -11.74 10.92 1.43
C HIS A 139 -13.21 11.32 1.63
N SER A 140 -13.94 10.63 2.50
CA SER A 140 -15.37 10.86 2.76
C SER A 140 -15.69 12.18 3.46
N THR A 141 -14.81 12.65 4.36
CA THR A 141 -14.97 13.91 5.12
C THR A 141 -14.01 15.01 4.67
N PHE A 142 -12.73 14.70 4.45
CA PHE A 142 -11.70 15.72 4.18
C PHE A 142 -11.38 15.85 2.68
N THR A 143 -10.78 16.98 2.32
CA THR A 143 -10.23 17.25 0.99
C THR A 143 -8.70 17.30 1.06
N VAL A 144 -8.03 17.20 -0.09
CA VAL A 144 -6.55 17.33 -0.18
C VAL A 144 -6.00 18.67 0.31
N HIS A 145 -6.86 19.67 0.50
CA HIS A 145 -6.48 20.98 1.03
C HIS A 145 -6.55 21.06 2.56
N ASP A 146 -7.21 20.09 3.20
CA ASP A 146 -7.32 20.03 4.65
C ASP A 146 -6.07 19.42 5.26
N LYS A 147 -5.53 20.04 6.31
CA LYS A 147 -4.35 19.51 7.04
C LYS A 147 -4.58 18.08 7.52
N LEU A 148 -5.78 17.78 8.03
CA LEU A 148 -6.13 16.47 8.57
C LEU A 148 -6.16 15.36 7.51
N PHE A 149 -6.30 15.71 6.22
CA PHE A 149 -6.17 14.72 5.14
C PHE A 149 -4.76 14.11 5.07
N TRP A 150 -3.75 14.82 5.55
CA TRP A 150 -2.34 14.41 5.48
C TRP A 150 -1.76 13.97 6.83
N ASP A 151 -2.58 13.86 7.87
CA ASP A 151 -2.15 13.48 9.21
C ASP A 151 -2.13 11.95 9.38
N TRP A 152 -1.21 11.30 8.66
CA TRP A 152 -1.00 9.85 8.69
C TRP A 152 0.45 9.51 8.38
N SER A 153 0.86 8.30 8.74
CA SER A 153 2.17 7.73 8.51
C SER A 153 2.07 6.42 7.72
N TRP A 154 3.20 5.73 7.53
CA TRP A 154 3.20 4.39 6.93
C TRP A 154 2.42 3.36 7.75
N GLN A 155 2.21 3.60 9.06
CA GLN A 155 1.48 2.69 9.96
C GLN A 155 0.01 2.60 9.54
N GLU A 156 -0.64 3.74 9.31
CA GLU A 156 -2.02 3.80 8.80
C GLU A 156 -2.16 3.11 7.44
N LEU A 157 -1.12 3.13 6.60
CA LEU A 157 -1.12 2.39 5.33
C LEU A 157 -1.14 0.88 5.53
N ALA A 158 -0.51 0.38 6.60
CA ALA A 158 -0.51 -1.04 6.94
C ALA A 158 -1.83 -1.45 7.62
N GLU A 159 -2.29 -0.64 8.57
CA GLU A 159 -3.45 -0.96 9.43
C GLU A 159 -4.79 -0.74 8.73
N TYR A 160 -4.93 0.33 7.95
CA TYR A 160 -6.18 0.70 7.30
C TYR A 160 -6.17 0.38 5.80
N ASP A 161 -5.16 0.86 5.06
CA ASP A 161 -5.17 0.75 3.59
C ASP A 161 -5.01 -0.72 3.15
N LEU A 162 -3.95 -1.40 3.57
CA LEU A 162 -3.74 -2.81 3.23
C LEU A 162 -4.88 -3.70 3.71
N LEU A 163 -5.40 -3.45 4.92
CA LEU A 163 -6.53 -4.20 5.45
C LEU A 163 -7.77 -4.06 4.56
N ALA A 164 -8.15 -2.84 4.20
CA ALA A 164 -9.31 -2.59 3.36
C ALA A 164 -9.13 -3.21 1.97
N MET A 165 -7.97 -3.01 1.33
CA MET A 165 -7.68 -3.52 -0.01
C MET A 165 -7.63 -5.05 -0.04
N LEU A 166 -6.91 -5.70 0.88
CA LEU A 166 -6.78 -7.15 0.93
C LEU A 166 -8.11 -7.83 1.29
N SER A 167 -8.90 -7.22 2.20
CA SER A 167 -10.23 -7.71 2.54
C SER A 167 -11.16 -7.66 1.33
N TYR A 168 -11.11 -6.59 0.54
CA TYR A 168 -11.87 -6.47 -0.69
C TYR A 168 -11.50 -7.58 -1.68
N VAL A 169 -10.20 -7.73 -1.99
CA VAL A 169 -9.71 -8.76 -2.92
C VAL A 169 -10.07 -10.16 -2.45
N TYR A 170 -9.85 -10.48 -1.17
CA TYR A 170 -10.16 -11.78 -0.60
C TYR A 170 -11.66 -12.08 -0.69
N THR A 171 -12.51 -11.08 -0.48
CA THR A 171 -13.96 -11.25 -0.55
C THR A 171 -14.47 -11.45 -1.97
N VAL A 172 -13.93 -10.70 -2.94
CA VAL A 172 -14.29 -10.85 -4.36
C VAL A 172 -13.80 -12.19 -4.91
N ARG A 173 -12.61 -12.63 -4.50
CA ARG A 173 -11.96 -13.83 -5.06
C ARG A 173 -12.21 -15.11 -4.29
N GLN A 174 -12.65 -15.02 -3.04
CA GLN A 174 -12.86 -16.15 -2.13
C GLN A 174 -11.65 -17.10 -2.09
N SER A 175 -10.45 -16.54 -2.21
CA SER A 175 -9.20 -17.29 -2.37
C SER A 175 -8.05 -16.54 -1.69
N LYS A 176 -7.07 -17.29 -1.18
CA LYS A 176 -5.90 -16.71 -0.52
C LYS A 176 -5.01 -15.99 -1.53
N ILE A 177 -4.46 -14.86 -1.08
CA ILE A 177 -3.73 -13.90 -1.89
C ILE A 177 -2.22 -14.12 -1.76
N LEU A 178 -1.53 -14.11 -2.90
CA LEU A 178 -0.08 -13.98 -2.95
C LEU A 178 0.28 -12.50 -2.86
N TYR A 179 0.94 -12.08 -1.79
CA TYR A 179 1.35 -10.69 -1.60
C TYR A 179 2.71 -10.44 -2.24
N VAL A 180 2.86 -9.33 -2.96
CA VAL A 180 4.17 -8.84 -3.41
C VAL A 180 4.31 -7.38 -3.01
N GLY A 181 5.30 -7.08 -2.17
CA GLY A 181 5.62 -5.72 -1.75
C GLY A 181 6.97 -5.28 -2.30
N HIS A 182 7.10 -4.01 -2.67
CA HIS A 182 8.38 -3.38 -2.98
C HIS A 182 8.71 -2.27 -1.99
N SER A 183 9.93 -2.25 -1.44
CA SER A 183 10.42 -1.16 -0.56
C SER A 183 9.43 -0.88 0.59
N GLN A 184 8.80 0.30 0.66
CA GLN A 184 7.77 0.58 1.69
C GLN A 184 6.61 -0.43 1.68
N GLY A 185 6.25 -0.98 0.53
CA GLY A 185 5.25 -2.04 0.44
C GLY A 185 5.63 -3.28 1.24
N THR A 186 6.92 -3.55 1.50
CA THR A 186 7.32 -4.69 2.33
C THR A 186 7.10 -4.42 3.81
N ILE A 187 7.46 -3.23 4.32
CA ILE A 187 7.26 -2.92 5.75
C ILE A 187 5.76 -2.86 6.06
N MET A 188 4.96 -2.32 5.14
CA MET A 188 3.50 -2.35 5.25
C MET A 188 2.98 -3.79 5.34
N GLY A 189 3.44 -4.68 4.45
CA GLY A 189 3.06 -6.09 4.47
C GLY A 189 3.46 -6.77 5.79
N LEU A 190 4.71 -6.61 6.23
CA LEU A 190 5.22 -7.18 7.49
C LEU A 190 4.40 -6.71 8.70
N ALA A 191 4.07 -5.43 8.78
CA ALA A 191 3.22 -4.89 9.85
C ALA A 191 1.79 -5.44 9.76
N ALA A 192 1.18 -5.44 8.58
CA ALA A 192 -0.16 -5.97 8.35
C ALA A 192 -0.25 -7.48 8.67
N PHE A 193 0.81 -8.25 8.46
CA PHE A 193 0.84 -9.69 8.79
C PHE A 193 0.85 -9.97 10.30
N THR A 194 0.96 -8.96 11.15
CA THR A 194 0.73 -9.11 12.60
C THR A 194 -0.77 -9.17 12.93
N LEU A 195 -1.63 -8.73 12.00
CA LEU A 195 -3.08 -8.74 12.14
C LEU A 195 -3.67 -10.13 11.81
N PRO A 196 -4.39 -10.80 12.74
CA PRO A 196 -4.96 -12.12 12.51
C PRO A 196 -5.96 -12.20 11.33
N GLU A 197 -6.64 -11.10 11.02
CA GLU A 197 -7.53 -10.97 9.88
C GLU A 197 -6.77 -11.07 8.55
N ILE A 198 -5.62 -10.41 8.43
CA ILE A 198 -4.78 -10.44 7.22
C ILE A 198 -4.17 -11.82 7.00
N THR A 199 -3.61 -12.43 8.05
CA THR A 199 -2.90 -13.72 7.92
C THR A 199 -3.80 -14.87 7.41
N LYS A 200 -5.11 -14.78 7.62
CA LYS A 200 -6.09 -15.73 7.05
C LYS A 200 -6.27 -15.55 5.55
N MET A 201 -6.07 -14.34 5.04
CA MET A 201 -6.25 -13.96 3.64
C MET A 201 -5.00 -14.22 2.79
N ILE A 202 -3.81 -14.26 3.38
CA ILE A 202 -2.54 -14.42 2.65
C ILE A 202 -2.11 -15.90 2.56
N SER A 203 -1.63 -16.32 1.39
CA SER A 203 -1.03 -17.65 1.17
C SER A 203 0.49 -17.62 1.29
N ALA A 204 1.13 -16.63 0.65
CA ALA A 204 2.57 -16.39 0.71
C ALA A 204 2.86 -14.91 0.41
N ALA A 205 4.08 -14.47 0.74
CA ALA A 205 4.53 -13.10 0.47
C ALA A 205 5.92 -13.10 -0.18
N ALA A 206 6.09 -12.32 -1.24
CA ALA A 206 7.37 -11.96 -1.83
C ALA A 206 7.71 -10.51 -1.47
N LEU A 207 8.87 -10.29 -0.85
CA LEU A 207 9.29 -8.98 -0.36
C LEU A 207 10.49 -8.50 -1.18
N LEU A 208 10.25 -7.60 -2.12
CA LEU A 208 11.28 -7.06 -3.02
C LEU A 208 11.92 -5.83 -2.37
N CYS A 209 13.25 -5.86 -2.20
CA CYS A 209 13.99 -4.80 -1.51
C CYS A 209 13.42 -4.51 -0.10
N PRO A 210 13.40 -5.52 0.80
CA PRO A 210 12.65 -5.43 2.05
C PRO A 210 13.20 -4.36 3.00
N ILE A 211 12.28 -3.53 3.49
CA ILE A 211 12.47 -2.58 4.59
C ILE A 211 11.83 -3.15 5.85
N SER A 212 12.58 -3.14 6.96
CA SER A 212 12.11 -3.49 8.30
C SER A 212 12.71 -2.57 9.36
N TYR A 213 14.01 -2.29 9.26
CA TYR A 213 14.75 -1.33 10.08
C TYR A 213 15.63 -0.45 9.19
N LEU A 214 15.83 0.81 9.60
CA LEU A 214 16.59 1.81 8.83
C LEU A 214 17.92 2.23 9.49
N ASP A 215 18.33 1.58 10.58
CA ASP A 215 19.55 1.94 11.35
C ASP A 215 20.84 2.01 10.52
N HIS A 216 20.93 1.22 9.45
CA HIS A 216 22.12 1.14 8.59
C HIS A 216 21.91 1.78 7.22
N VAL A 217 20.90 2.65 7.07
CA VAL A 217 20.66 3.34 5.80
C VAL A 217 21.86 4.24 5.47
N SER A 218 22.43 4.08 4.27
CA SER A 218 23.57 4.89 3.81
C SER A 218 23.16 6.05 2.89
N ALA A 219 21.86 6.24 2.68
CA ALA A 219 21.31 7.31 1.87
C ALA A 219 21.61 8.67 2.53
N SER A 220 22.52 9.44 1.94
CA SER A 220 23.01 10.71 2.48
C SER A 220 21.89 11.73 2.68
N PHE A 221 20.92 11.76 1.77
CA PHE A 221 19.74 12.61 1.88
C PHE A 221 18.91 12.25 3.12
N VAL A 222 18.62 10.96 3.32
CA VAL A 222 17.80 10.48 4.46
C VAL A 222 18.49 10.80 5.78
N LEU A 223 19.79 10.48 5.91
CA LEU A 223 20.55 10.75 7.13
C LEU A 223 20.58 12.24 7.48
N ARG A 224 20.74 13.12 6.47
CA ARG A 224 20.71 14.57 6.66
C ARG A 224 19.32 15.08 7.03
N ALA A 225 18.27 14.62 6.32
CA ALA A 225 16.90 15.00 6.61
C ALA A 225 16.51 14.66 8.05
N VAL A 226 16.89 13.47 8.53
CA VAL A 226 16.70 13.07 9.94
C VAL A 226 17.53 13.93 10.88
N GLY A 227 18.82 14.13 10.61
CA GLY A 227 19.71 14.93 11.46
C GLY A 227 19.32 16.40 11.58
N MET A 228 18.64 16.95 10.57
CA MET A 228 18.12 18.32 10.56
C MET A 228 16.68 18.43 11.08
N HIS A 229 16.02 17.32 11.44
CA HIS A 229 14.59 17.30 11.75
C HIS A 229 13.74 17.96 10.65
N LEU A 230 14.06 17.65 9.39
CA LEU A 230 13.43 18.27 8.23
C LEU A 230 11.90 18.09 8.24
N ASP A 231 11.42 16.96 8.76
CA ASP A 231 10.01 16.68 9.01
C ASP A 231 9.36 17.74 9.92
N GLN A 232 9.98 18.05 11.06
CA GLN A 232 9.48 19.04 12.02
C GLN A 232 9.54 20.46 11.45
N MET A 233 10.61 20.78 10.72
CA MET A 233 10.74 22.07 10.04
C MET A 233 9.63 22.27 9.02
N LEU A 234 9.37 21.27 8.17
CA LEU A 234 8.33 21.32 7.16
C LEU A 234 6.93 21.45 7.79
N LEU A 235 6.63 20.67 8.83
CA LEU A 235 5.36 20.76 9.55
C LEU A 235 5.17 22.14 10.21
N THR A 236 6.23 22.74 10.76
CA THR A 236 6.20 24.08 11.36
C THR A 236 5.96 25.18 10.33
N MET A 237 6.47 25.00 9.11
CA MET A 237 6.21 25.90 7.97
C MET A 237 4.82 25.70 7.34
N GLY A 238 4.01 24.78 7.87
CA GLY A 238 2.65 24.51 7.39
C GLY A 238 2.60 23.55 6.20
N PHE A 239 3.67 22.81 5.93
CA PHE A 239 3.68 21.80 4.88
C PHE A 239 3.14 20.48 5.42
N HIS A 240 2.04 20.05 4.82
CA HIS A 240 1.38 18.80 5.16
C HIS A 240 1.47 17.78 4.01
N GLN A 241 1.83 18.23 2.80
CA GLN A 241 2.07 17.36 1.66
C GLN A 241 3.50 17.53 1.14
N LEU A 242 4.23 16.42 1.02
CA LEU A 242 5.49 16.36 0.28
C LEU A 242 5.20 16.16 -1.22
N ASN A 243 5.15 17.26 -1.98
CA ASN A 243 4.98 17.23 -3.43
C ASN A 243 6.21 17.79 -4.13
N PHE A 244 7.15 16.92 -4.50
CA PHE A 244 8.38 17.29 -5.22
C PHE A 244 8.14 17.88 -6.62
N ARG A 245 6.92 17.78 -7.17
CA ARG A 245 6.55 18.41 -8.46
C ARG A 245 5.93 19.80 -8.31
N SER A 246 5.69 20.26 -7.08
CA SER A 246 5.27 21.64 -6.85
C SER A 246 6.45 22.60 -7.04
N ASP A 247 6.21 23.85 -7.42
CA ASP A 247 7.27 24.87 -7.61
C ASP A 247 8.23 24.93 -6.41
N MET A 248 7.68 24.79 -5.21
CA MET A 248 8.44 24.77 -3.97
C MET A 248 9.14 23.42 -3.71
N GLY A 249 8.52 22.30 -4.06
CA GLY A 249 9.18 20.99 -4.02
C GLY A 249 10.39 20.95 -4.94
N VAL A 250 10.30 21.57 -6.12
CA VAL A 250 11.41 21.78 -7.04
C VAL A 250 12.47 22.68 -6.39
N GLN A 251 12.11 23.80 -5.76
CA GLN A 251 13.06 24.65 -5.04
C GLN A 251 13.78 23.94 -3.88
N ILE A 252 13.09 23.08 -3.13
CA ILE A 252 13.69 22.27 -2.05
C ILE A 252 14.69 21.27 -2.65
N VAL A 253 14.31 20.61 -3.75
CA VAL A 253 15.21 19.70 -4.47
C VAL A 253 16.41 20.49 -4.98
N ASP A 254 16.22 21.57 -5.73
CA ASP A 254 17.28 22.42 -6.28
C ASP A 254 18.24 22.92 -5.20
N SER A 255 17.74 23.42 -4.07
CA SER A 255 18.59 23.87 -2.95
C SER A 255 19.45 22.74 -2.37
N ILE A 256 18.96 21.51 -2.39
CA ILE A 256 19.69 20.33 -1.89
C ILE A 256 20.68 19.81 -2.95
N CYS A 257 20.39 20.03 -4.23
CA CYS A 257 21.26 19.72 -5.36
C CYS A 257 22.44 20.70 -5.47
N ASP A 258 22.19 22.00 -5.29
CA ASP A 258 23.18 23.06 -5.47
C ASP A 258 24.30 23.04 -4.41
N ASP A 259 24.02 22.52 -3.22
CA ASP A 259 25.02 22.32 -2.15
C ASP A 259 25.99 21.16 -2.43
N GLY A 260 25.85 20.45 -3.57
CA GLY A 260 26.78 19.41 -4.02
C GLY A 260 26.80 18.14 -3.15
N HIS A 261 25.82 17.99 -2.26
CA HIS A 261 25.74 16.91 -1.27
C HIS A 261 24.82 15.74 -1.68
N VAL A 262 24.04 15.93 -2.75
CA VAL A 262 23.06 14.98 -3.29
C VAL A 262 23.20 14.93 -4.81
N ASP A 263 23.31 13.74 -5.39
CA ASP A 263 23.32 13.59 -6.85
C ASP A 263 21.87 13.62 -7.36
N CYS A 264 21.47 14.77 -7.89
CA CYS A 264 20.13 14.99 -8.39
C CYS A 264 19.90 14.50 -9.82
N ASN A 265 20.94 14.00 -10.50
CA ASN A 265 20.73 13.20 -11.71
C ASN A 265 20.14 11.83 -11.37
N ASP A 266 20.32 11.36 -10.12
CA ASP A 266 19.74 10.13 -9.58
C ASP A 266 19.20 10.35 -8.15
N LEU A 267 18.16 11.20 -8.05
CA LEU A 267 17.47 11.50 -6.79
C LEU A 267 16.91 10.25 -6.12
N LEU A 268 16.52 9.23 -6.90
CA LEU A 268 16.02 7.97 -6.37
C LEU A 268 17.11 7.17 -5.65
N SER A 269 18.33 7.08 -6.21
CA SER A 269 19.48 6.49 -5.51
C SER A 269 19.95 7.32 -4.33
N SER A 270 19.71 8.63 -4.34
CA SER A 270 19.99 9.48 -3.18
C SER A 270 19.03 9.23 -2.00
N ILE A 271 17.80 8.78 -2.27
CA ILE A 271 16.79 8.42 -1.26
C ILE A 271 16.91 6.95 -0.84
N THR A 272 17.17 6.06 -1.79
CA THR A 272 17.21 4.61 -1.57
C THR A 272 18.62 4.12 -1.23
N GLY A 273 19.67 4.84 -1.60
CA GLY A 273 21.06 4.42 -1.50
C GLY A 273 21.48 3.53 -2.69
N GLY A 274 22.60 3.85 -3.34
CA GLY A 274 23.06 3.16 -4.57
C GLY A 274 23.39 1.66 -4.44
N LYS A 275 23.30 1.08 -3.23
CA LYS A 275 23.54 -0.35 -2.98
C LYS A 275 22.28 -1.22 -2.95
N LEU A 276 21.09 -0.62 -2.98
CA LEU A 276 19.84 -1.37 -2.81
C LEU A 276 19.57 -2.37 -3.96
N LEU A 277 20.15 -2.13 -5.14
CA LEU A 277 20.09 -3.03 -6.31
C LEU A 277 21.33 -3.93 -6.50
N LEU A 278 22.50 -3.54 -5.99
CA LEU A 278 23.79 -4.17 -6.36
C LEU A 278 24.33 -5.19 -5.37
N GLN A 279 23.87 -5.21 -4.11
CA GLN A 279 24.39 -6.17 -3.13
C GLN A 279 23.79 -7.60 -3.29
N TRP A 280 22.79 -7.80 -4.14
CA TRP A 280 22.16 -9.12 -4.38
C TRP A 280 22.68 -9.86 -5.62
N ILE A 281 23.58 -9.25 -6.41
CA ILE A 281 24.11 -9.88 -7.65
C ILE A 281 25.55 -10.40 -7.46
N THR A 282 26.22 -10.11 -6.34
CA THR A 282 27.65 -10.43 -6.18
C THR A 282 28.05 -11.24 -4.94
N ASP A 283 27.09 -11.77 -4.17
CA ASP A 283 27.36 -12.73 -3.07
C ASP A 283 26.51 -13.99 -3.26
#